data_AF-A0A6G1LHT4-F1
#
_entry.id   AF-A0A6G1LHT4-F1
#
_cell.length_a   1.000
_cell.length_b   1.000
_cell.length_c   1.000
_cell.angle_alpha   90.00
_cell.angle_beta   90.00
_cell.angle_gamma   90.00
#
_symmetry.space_group_name_H-M   'P 1'
#
loop_
_entity.id
_entity.type
_entity.pdbx_description
1 polymer ?
#
loop_
_entity_poly.entity_id
_entity_poly.type
_entity_poly.pdbx_seq_one_letter_code
_entity_poly.pdbx_strand_id
1 'polypeptide(L)'
;MKFPTYRHVLNDMIDETAGRTSNYSYGIGPSQIGASHWTAAEKDALFRKLAICGAGDLHSLSASLGTKSEAEINVYLKLLQDGVLEARATLPSEQNASATDVPSAYEVGPLCEAELESAAGSLKNVDQSDEPAIFRSAFEDFYNIAVSLTRRLVQATIFQTMTRLRASDGSRMAWTPEPLVREKDVKTAVDILGM
;
A
#
# COMPACT_ATOMS: atom_id res chain seq x y z
N MET A 1 -14.36 0.63 -12.06
CA MET A 1 -13.22 1.35 -11.46
C MET A 1 -12.00 0.44 -11.54
N LYS A 2 -10.89 0.88 -12.14
CA LYS A 2 -9.64 0.11 -12.20
C LYS A 2 -8.83 0.44 -10.95
N PHE A 3 -8.63 -0.54 -10.08
CA PHE A 3 -7.74 -0.39 -8.93
C PHE A 3 -6.28 -0.45 -9.39
N PRO A 4 -5.36 0.30 -8.76
CA PRO A 4 -3.97 0.25 -9.14
C PRO A 4 -3.36 -1.09 -8.75
N THR A 5 -2.60 -1.69 -9.67
CA THR A 5 -1.84 -2.92 -9.44
C THR A 5 -0.88 -2.74 -8.26
N TYR A 6 -0.73 -3.74 -7.39
CA TYR A 6 0.16 -3.73 -6.22
C TYR A 6 1.56 -3.13 -6.47
N ARG A 7 2.14 -3.44 -7.63
CA ARG A 7 3.43 -2.88 -8.09
C ARG A 7 3.47 -1.35 -8.09
N HIS A 8 2.35 -0.70 -8.35
CA HIS A 8 2.23 0.74 -8.35
C HIS A 8 2.20 1.30 -6.93
N VAL A 9 1.49 0.67 -6.01
CA VAL A 9 1.42 1.07 -4.59
C VAL A 9 2.78 0.92 -3.91
N LEU A 10 3.49 -0.17 -4.21
CA LEU A 10 4.81 -0.44 -3.65
C LEU A 10 5.87 0.53 -4.18
N ASN A 11 5.89 0.78 -5.50
CA ASN A 11 6.81 1.75 -6.08
C ASN A 11 6.52 3.17 -5.56
N ASP A 12 5.25 3.51 -5.33
CA ASP A 12 4.87 4.79 -4.75
C ASP A 12 5.36 4.96 -3.30
N MET A 13 5.24 3.94 -2.43
CA MET A 13 5.78 4.01 -1.06
C MET A 13 7.32 4.07 -1.04
N ILE A 14 7.98 3.34 -1.93
CA ILE A 14 9.45 3.37 -2.07
C ILE A 14 9.91 4.77 -2.48
N ASP A 15 9.21 5.40 -3.42
CA ASP A 15 9.48 6.76 -3.83
C ASP A 15 9.17 7.76 -2.69
N GLU A 16 8.07 7.58 -1.95
CA GLU A 16 7.62 8.42 -0.82
C GLU A 16 8.65 8.46 0.32
N THR A 17 9.25 7.32 0.65
CA THR A 17 10.30 7.21 1.68
C THR A 17 11.64 7.79 1.20
N ALA A 18 11.89 7.79 -0.11
CA ALA A 18 13.10 8.30 -0.74
C ALA A 18 13.02 9.78 -1.14
N GLY A 19 11.92 10.48 -0.81
CA GLY A 19 11.70 11.89 -1.16
C GLY A 19 11.32 12.12 -2.63
N ARG A 20 10.94 11.07 -3.37
CA ARG A 20 10.36 11.17 -4.71
C ARG A 20 8.84 11.11 -4.58
N THR A 21 8.18 12.13 -5.08
CA THR A 21 6.80 12.44 -4.75
C THR A 21 5.79 11.39 -5.26
N SER A 22 5.03 10.76 -4.36
CA SER A 22 3.88 9.88 -4.68
C SER A 22 2.79 10.62 -5.47
N ASN A 23 2.12 9.91 -6.40
CA ASN A 23 1.03 10.40 -7.23
C ASN A 23 -0.37 9.91 -6.77
N TYR A 24 -0.50 9.31 -5.59
CA TYR A 24 -1.81 8.91 -5.06
C TYR A 24 -2.45 10.04 -4.25
N SER A 25 -3.46 10.65 -4.87
CA SER A 25 -4.38 11.60 -4.26
C SER A 25 -5.28 10.86 -3.25
N TYR A 26 -5.06 11.05 -1.95
CA TYR A 26 -6.12 10.83 -0.97
C TYR A 26 -7.15 11.91 -1.21
N GLY A 27 -8.15 11.59 -2.04
CA GLY A 27 -9.03 12.53 -2.74
C GLY A 27 -9.73 13.57 -1.87
N ILE A 28 -9.02 14.64 -1.50
CA ILE A 28 -9.63 15.89 -1.08
C ILE A 28 -10.00 16.62 -2.37
N GLY A 29 -11.29 16.63 -2.70
CA GLY A 29 -11.81 17.29 -3.91
C GLY A 29 -11.42 18.77 -3.99
N PRO A 30 -11.49 19.38 -5.18
CA PRO A 30 -11.21 20.80 -5.33
C PRO A 30 -12.12 21.61 -4.42
N SER A 31 -11.60 22.65 -3.78
CA SER A 31 -12.43 23.57 -2.99
C SER A 31 -11.92 25.00 -3.07
N GLN A 32 -12.82 25.93 -2.80
CA GLN A 32 -12.48 27.34 -2.68
C GLN A 32 -12.06 27.62 -1.23
N ILE A 33 -10.85 28.16 -1.05
CA ILE A 33 -10.35 28.61 0.25
C ILE A 33 -10.03 30.10 0.13
N GLY A 34 -10.78 30.92 0.86
CA GLY A 34 -10.72 32.37 0.72
C GLY A 34 -11.06 32.82 -0.71
N ALA A 35 -10.18 33.60 -1.32
CA ALA A 35 -10.33 34.07 -2.70
C ALA A 35 -9.69 33.13 -3.75
N SER A 36 -9.09 32.01 -3.33
CA SER A 36 -8.31 31.13 -4.21
C SER A 36 -8.99 29.77 -4.39
N HIS A 37 -8.99 29.28 -5.64
CA HIS A 37 -9.47 27.94 -5.96
C HIS A 37 -8.31 26.93 -5.82
N TRP A 38 -8.52 25.90 -5.01
CA TRP A 38 -7.55 24.84 -4.75
C TRP A 38 -8.01 23.55 -5.41
N THR A 39 -7.26 23.09 -6.40
CA THR A 39 -7.44 21.80 -7.04
C THR A 39 -6.96 20.66 -6.14
N ALA A 40 -7.45 19.44 -6.38
CA ALA A 40 -6.97 18.26 -5.64
C ALA A 40 -5.44 18.10 -5.77
N ALA A 41 -4.89 18.32 -6.96
CA ALA A 41 -3.44 18.25 -7.20
C ALA A 41 -2.63 19.29 -6.40
N GLU A 42 -3.14 20.51 -6.24
CA GLU A 42 -2.49 21.56 -5.44
C GLU A 42 -2.53 21.22 -3.94
N LYS A 43 -3.64 20.65 -3.46
CA LYS A 43 -3.74 20.18 -2.07
C LYS A 43 -2.77 19.03 -1.82
N ASP A 44 -2.71 18.05 -2.73
CA ASP A 44 -1.80 16.92 -2.61
C ASP A 44 -0.33 17.36 -2.63
N ALA A 45 0.02 18.35 -3.45
CA ALA A 45 1.35 18.94 -3.46
C ALA A 45 1.67 19.66 -2.14
N LEU A 46 0.72 20.41 -1.59
CA LEU A 46 0.88 21.08 -0.30
C LEU A 46 1.10 20.06 0.83
N PHE A 47 0.24 19.05 0.97
CA PHE A 47 0.32 18.07 2.05
C PHE A 47 1.60 17.22 1.99
N ARG A 48 2.02 16.80 0.79
CA ARG A 48 3.30 16.08 0.61
C ARG A 48 4.49 16.89 1.09
N LYS A 49 4.50 18.20 0.82
CA LYS A 49 5.59 19.08 1.25
C LYS A 49 5.48 19.49 2.71
N LEU A 50 4.27 19.63 3.24
CA LEU A 50 4.03 19.98 4.64
C LEU A 50 4.62 18.94 5.59
N ALA A 51 4.54 17.66 5.22
CA ALA A 51 5.15 16.56 5.98
C ALA A 51 6.68 16.65 6.07
N ILE A 52 7.33 17.34 5.12
CA ILE A 52 8.79 17.39 4.99
C ILE A 52 9.36 18.72 5.51
N CYS A 53 8.73 19.85 5.19
CA CYS A 53 9.23 21.19 5.53
C CYS A 53 8.58 21.79 6.78
N GLY A 54 7.50 21.18 7.29
CA GLY A 54 6.71 21.75 8.38
C GLY A 54 5.91 22.98 7.96
N ALA A 55 5.02 23.45 8.84
CA ALA A 55 4.11 24.57 8.56
C ALA A 55 4.79 25.95 8.51
N GLY A 56 6.08 26.05 8.87
CA GLY A 56 6.81 27.32 8.97
C GLY A 56 7.53 27.75 7.69
N ASP A 57 7.80 26.83 6.76
CA ASP A 57 8.60 27.11 5.56
C ASP A 57 7.74 27.45 4.35
N LEU A 58 7.02 28.58 4.44
CA LEU A 58 6.11 29.07 3.39
C LEU A 58 6.80 29.24 2.04
N HIS A 59 8.06 29.69 2.06
CA HIS A 59 8.83 29.93 0.84
C HIS A 59 9.09 28.62 0.07
N SER A 60 9.47 27.57 0.79
CA SER A 60 9.68 26.23 0.21
C SER A 60 8.37 25.61 -0.29
N LEU A 61 7.25 25.87 0.40
CA LEU A 61 5.91 25.46 -0.03
C LEU A 61 5.49 26.19 -1.31
N SER A 62 5.66 27.52 -1.34
CA SER A 62 5.37 28.37 -2.50
C SER A 62 6.18 27.96 -3.73
N ALA A 63 7.50 27.75 -3.54
CA ALA A 63 8.39 27.29 -4.60
C ALA A 63 8.00 25.90 -5.15
N SER A 64 7.49 25.01 -4.30
CA SER A 64 7.06 23.68 -4.72
C SER A 64 5.68 23.64 -5.38
N LEU A 65 4.79 24.56 -5.02
CA LEU A 65 3.43 24.65 -5.57
C LEU A 65 3.39 25.44 -6.87
N GLY A 66 4.24 26.48 -7.00
CA GLY A 66 4.43 27.33 -8.18
C GLY A 66 3.21 28.18 -8.61
N THR A 67 2.02 27.82 -8.15
CA THR A 67 0.70 28.32 -8.59
C THR A 67 -0.04 29.11 -7.51
N LYS A 68 0.47 29.08 -6.27
CA LYS A 68 -0.13 29.71 -5.09
C LYS A 68 0.90 30.62 -4.43
N SER A 69 0.48 31.83 -4.11
CA SER A 69 1.30 32.81 -3.37
C SER A 69 1.44 32.42 -1.90
N GLU A 70 2.47 32.94 -1.24
CA GLU A 70 2.71 32.70 0.20
C GLU A 70 1.49 33.12 1.07
N ALA A 71 0.78 34.18 0.66
CA ALA A 71 -0.44 34.63 1.32
C ALA A 71 -1.59 33.61 1.19
N GLU A 72 -1.78 33.01 0.01
CA GLU A 72 -2.82 32.00 -0.21
C GLU A 72 -2.51 30.70 0.57
N ILE A 73 -1.25 30.30 0.61
CA ILE A 73 -0.78 29.14 1.39
C ILE A 73 -1.03 29.37 2.88
N ASN A 74 -0.72 30.57 3.39
CA ASN A 74 -1.01 30.94 4.78
C ASN A 74 -2.49 30.88 5.12
N VAL A 75 -3.36 31.38 4.23
CA VAL A 75 -4.82 31.31 4.44
C VAL A 75 -5.27 29.86 4.53
N TYR A 76 -4.71 28.97 3.70
CA TYR A 76 -5.00 27.54 3.75
C TYR A 76 -4.50 26.87 5.03
N LEU A 77 -3.24 27.14 5.43
CA LEU A 77 -2.67 26.58 6.67
C LEU A 77 -3.43 27.03 7.91
N LYS A 78 -3.84 28.30 7.95
CA LYS A 78 -4.64 28.83 9.04
C LYS A 78 -6.00 28.14 9.12
N LEU A 79 -6.68 27.93 7.99
CA LEU A 79 -7.93 27.19 7.95
C LEU A 79 -7.78 25.76 8.49
N LEU A 80 -6.68 25.07 8.17
CA LEU A 80 -6.41 23.75 8.72
C LEU A 80 -6.21 23.78 10.23
N GLN A 81 -5.46 24.76 10.75
CA GLN A 81 -5.22 24.91 12.18
C GLN A 81 -6.51 25.25 12.93
N ASP A 82 -7.32 26.15 12.38
CA ASP A 82 -8.62 26.54 12.94
C ASP A 82 -9.56 25.33 12.98
N GLY A 83 -9.62 24.52 11.92
CA GLY A 83 -10.41 23.29 11.90
C GLY A 83 -9.95 22.24 12.92
N VAL A 84 -8.64 22.10 13.15
CA VAL A 84 -8.11 21.24 14.23
C VAL A 84 -8.50 21.78 15.61
N LEU A 85 -8.49 23.11 15.79
CA LEU A 85 -8.88 23.75 17.03
C LEU A 85 -10.38 23.58 17.30
N GLU A 86 -11.23 23.74 16.28
CA GLU A 86 -12.68 23.51 16.35
C GLU A 86 -13.02 22.04 16.64
N ALA A 87 -12.34 21.09 15.99
CA ALA A 87 -12.51 19.66 16.26
C ALA A 87 -12.16 19.31 17.72
N ARG A 88 -11.10 19.92 18.26
CA ARG A 88 -10.72 19.75 19.67
C ARG A 88 -11.72 20.37 20.64
N ALA A 89 -12.38 21.47 20.24
CA ALA A 89 -13.37 22.15 21.07
C ALA A 89 -14.76 21.48 21.07
N THR A 90 -15.10 20.76 19.99
CA THR A 90 -16.40 20.11 19.80
C THR A 90 -16.44 18.67 20.33
N LEU A 91 -15.28 18.06 20.59
CA LEU A 91 -15.20 16.75 21.23
C LEU A 91 -15.33 16.87 22.76
N PRO A 92 -16.19 16.04 23.42
CA PRO A 92 -16.29 16.01 24.88
C PRO A 92 -14.91 15.75 25.51
N SER A 93 -14.63 16.52 26.57
CA SER A 93 -13.34 16.70 27.24
C SER A 93 -12.65 15.45 27.83
N GLU A 94 -13.05 14.23 27.50
CA GLU A 94 -12.42 12.99 27.98
C GLU A 94 -11.40 12.38 27.01
N GLN A 95 -11.27 12.89 25.78
CA GLN A 95 -10.33 12.34 24.78
C GLN A 95 -9.19 13.29 24.41
N ASN A 96 -8.91 14.29 25.25
CA ASN A 96 -7.74 15.16 25.10
C ASN A 96 -6.50 14.56 25.79
N ALA A 97 -6.23 13.27 25.59
CA ALA A 97 -4.92 12.72 25.88
C ALA A 97 -3.97 13.23 24.80
N SER A 98 -3.16 14.24 25.12
CA SER A 98 -1.94 14.49 24.35
C SER A 98 -1.17 13.18 24.28
N ALA A 99 -0.77 12.74 23.08
CA ALA A 99 0.05 11.54 22.89
C ALA A 99 1.41 11.60 23.63
N THR A 100 1.75 12.74 24.23
CA THR A 100 2.93 12.93 25.09
C THR A 100 2.72 12.58 26.56
N ASP A 101 1.47 12.45 27.04
CA ASP A 101 1.15 12.24 28.47
C ASP A 101 0.70 10.82 28.80
N VAL A 102 0.79 9.89 27.85
CA VAL A 102 0.58 8.46 28.10
C VAL A 102 1.97 7.82 28.26
N PRO A 103 2.37 7.43 29.49
CA PRO A 103 3.57 6.63 29.69
C PRO A 103 3.47 5.36 28.84
N SER A 104 4.58 4.91 28.27
CA SER A 104 4.65 3.85 27.25
C SER A 104 4.04 2.49 27.64
N ALA A 105 3.63 2.29 28.90
CA ALA A 105 2.68 1.25 29.30
C ALA A 105 2.03 1.62 30.64
N TYR A 106 0.71 1.71 30.68
CA TYR A 106 -0.07 1.65 31.92
C TYR A 106 -0.73 0.27 32.00
N GLU A 107 -0.69 -0.35 33.18
CA GLU A 107 -1.37 -1.62 33.41
C GLU A 107 -2.88 -1.40 33.34
N VAL A 108 -3.55 -2.12 32.45
CA VAL A 108 -5.01 -2.12 32.36
C VAL A 108 -5.55 -2.91 33.56
N GLY A 109 -6.24 -2.24 34.47
CA GLY A 109 -6.82 -2.90 35.64
C GLY A 109 -7.94 -3.89 35.27
N PRO A 110 -8.20 -4.91 36.10
CA PRO A 110 -9.13 -6.01 35.80
C PRO A 110 -10.59 -5.56 35.63
N LEU A 111 -10.98 -4.42 36.19
CA LEU A 111 -12.32 -3.84 35.97
C LEU A 111 -12.47 -3.25 34.56
N CYS A 112 -11.42 -2.59 34.06
CA CYS A 112 -11.41 -2.02 32.71
C CYS A 112 -11.31 -3.15 31.67
N GLU A 113 -10.50 -4.18 31.96
CA GLU A 113 -10.44 -5.41 31.17
C GLU A 113 -11.82 -6.06 31.03
N ALA A 114 -12.55 -6.23 32.13
CA ALA A 114 -13.88 -6.84 32.10
C ALA A 114 -14.91 -6.03 31.29
N GLU A 115 -14.89 -4.70 31.40
CA GLU A 115 -15.75 -3.82 30.61
C GLU A 115 -15.39 -3.84 29.12
N LEU A 116 -14.08 -3.85 28.80
CA LEU A 116 -13.60 -3.99 27.42
C LEU A 116 -13.99 -5.34 26.81
N GLU A 117 -13.89 -6.43 27.57
CA GLU A 117 -14.31 -7.77 27.12
C GLU A 117 -15.82 -7.84 26.89
N SER A 118 -16.62 -7.19 27.75
CA SER A 118 -18.08 -7.06 27.58
C SER A 118 -18.45 -6.28 26.30
N ALA A 119 -17.76 -5.17 26.05
CA ALA A 119 -17.92 -4.38 24.83
C ALA A 119 -17.52 -5.17 23.57
N ALA A 120 -16.41 -5.92 23.63
CA ALA A 120 -15.95 -6.79 22.55
C ALA A 120 -16.94 -7.93 22.26
N GLY A 121 -17.53 -8.54 23.28
CA GLY A 121 -18.57 -9.54 23.15
C GLY A 121 -19.83 -9.01 22.44
N SER A 122 -20.15 -7.72 22.63
CA SER A 122 -21.26 -7.07 21.93
C SER A 122 -20.96 -6.83 20.45
N LEU A 123 -19.71 -6.50 20.11
CA LEU A 123 -19.25 -6.36 18.71
C LEU A 123 -19.17 -7.70 17.98
N LYS A 124 -18.82 -8.78 18.67
CA LYS A 124 -18.73 -10.15 18.11
C LYS A 124 -20.04 -10.61 17.46
N ASN A 125 -21.19 -10.14 17.95
CA ASN A 125 -22.49 -10.51 17.40
C ASN A 125 -22.86 -9.71 16.13
N VAL A 126 -22.13 -8.64 15.83
CA VAL A 126 -22.30 -7.85 14.59
C VAL A 126 -21.60 -8.54 13.41
N ASP A 127 -20.62 -9.41 13.69
CA ASP A 127 -19.78 -10.09 12.68
C ASP A 127 -20.29 -11.50 12.30
N GLN A 128 -21.51 -11.86 12.70
CA GLN A 128 -22.17 -13.11 12.28
C GLN A 128 -22.68 -13.07 10.81
N SER A 129 -21.87 -12.58 9.88
CA SER A 129 -21.95 -13.02 8.48
C SER A 129 -20.99 -14.19 8.32
N ASP A 130 -21.52 -15.39 8.51
CA ASP A 130 -20.84 -16.69 8.55
C ASP A 130 -20.37 -17.13 7.14
N GLU A 131 -19.66 -16.26 6.43
CA GLU A 131 -18.95 -16.60 5.21
C GLU A 131 -17.46 -16.41 5.51
N PRO A 132 -16.59 -17.43 5.33
CA PRO A 132 -15.17 -17.29 5.57
C PRO A 132 -14.62 -16.21 4.63
N ALA A 133 -14.57 -14.98 5.13
CA ALA A 133 -14.01 -13.86 4.41
C ALA A 133 -12.51 -14.06 4.37
N ILE A 134 -12.00 -14.60 3.26
CA ILE A 134 -10.58 -14.59 2.97
C ILE A 134 -10.15 -13.12 2.99
N PHE A 135 -9.31 -12.76 3.97
CA PHE A 135 -8.70 -11.44 4.00
C PHE A 135 -8.05 -11.16 2.64
N ARG A 136 -8.22 -9.93 2.15
CA ARG A 136 -7.63 -9.51 0.87
C ARG A 136 -6.13 -9.87 0.76
N SER A 137 -5.41 -9.77 1.88
CA SER A 137 -4.01 -10.17 2.00
C SER A 137 -3.78 -11.66 1.73
N ALA A 138 -4.58 -12.55 2.32
CA ALA A 138 -4.47 -13.99 2.09
C ALA A 138 -4.75 -14.36 0.62
N PHE A 139 -5.71 -13.70 -0.04
CA PHE A 139 -5.96 -13.92 -1.47
C PHE A 139 -4.77 -13.45 -2.34
N GLU A 140 -4.18 -12.33 -1.97
CA GLU A 140 -2.97 -11.81 -2.61
C GLU A 140 -1.77 -12.75 -2.42
N ASP A 141 -1.61 -13.33 -1.22
CA ASP A 141 -0.58 -14.32 -0.93
C ASP A 141 -0.78 -15.59 -1.76
N PHE A 142 -2.00 -16.13 -1.85
CA PHE A 142 -2.29 -17.28 -2.70
C PHE A 142 -2.02 -17.01 -4.18
N TYR A 143 -2.40 -15.83 -4.66
CA TYR A 143 -2.10 -15.40 -6.03
C TYR A 143 -0.58 -15.33 -6.26
N ASN A 144 0.17 -14.73 -5.34
CA ASN A 144 1.62 -14.62 -5.42
C ASN A 144 2.30 -15.99 -5.41
N ILE A 145 1.85 -16.90 -4.54
CA ILE A 145 2.35 -18.28 -4.48
C ILE A 145 2.06 -18.98 -5.81
N ALA A 146 0.83 -18.96 -6.31
CA ALA A 146 0.45 -19.60 -7.57
C ALA A 146 1.24 -19.05 -8.77
N VAL A 147 1.41 -17.73 -8.86
CA VAL A 147 2.22 -17.10 -9.92
C VAL A 147 3.70 -17.45 -9.79
N SER A 148 4.25 -17.47 -8.58
CA SER A 148 5.66 -17.84 -8.36
C SER A 148 5.94 -19.30 -8.71
N LEU A 149 5.01 -20.20 -8.35
CA LEU A 149 5.09 -21.63 -8.59
C LEU A 149 4.99 -21.93 -10.09
N THR A 150 4.00 -21.37 -10.77
CA THR A 150 3.80 -21.54 -12.22
C THR A 150 4.97 -20.97 -13.01
N ARG A 151 5.50 -19.81 -12.62
CA ARG A 151 6.70 -19.24 -13.26
C ARG A 151 7.91 -20.16 -13.12
N ARG A 152 8.19 -20.65 -11.91
CA ARG A 152 9.28 -21.60 -11.65
C ARG A 152 9.10 -22.87 -12.47
N LEU A 153 7.89 -23.44 -12.48
CA LEU A 153 7.59 -24.64 -13.26
C LEU A 153 7.87 -24.41 -14.74
N VAL A 154 7.29 -23.38 -15.36
CA VAL A 154 7.49 -23.07 -16.79
C VAL A 154 8.96 -22.84 -17.13
N GLN A 155 9.69 -22.11 -16.29
CA GLN A 155 11.13 -21.90 -16.49
C GLN A 155 11.91 -23.21 -16.44
N ALA A 156 11.65 -24.06 -15.45
CA ALA A 156 12.29 -25.36 -15.34
C ALA A 156 11.92 -26.28 -16.51
N THR A 157 10.65 -26.31 -16.95
CA THR A 157 10.23 -27.12 -18.10
C THR A 157 10.91 -26.67 -19.40
N ILE A 158 11.03 -25.36 -19.62
CA ILE A 158 11.73 -24.82 -20.79
C ILE A 158 13.21 -25.18 -20.70
N PHE A 159 13.82 -25.04 -19.53
CA PHE A 159 15.22 -25.40 -19.33
C PHE A 159 15.47 -26.89 -19.59
N GLN A 160 14.60 -27.78 -19.12
CA GLN A 160 14.72 -29.22 -19.39
C GLN A 160 14.53 -29.54 -20.87
N THR A 161 13.55 -28.91 -21.52
CA THR A 161 13.33 -29.05 -22.96
C THR A 161 14.57 -28.59 -23.74
N MET A 162 15.11 -27.42 -23.42
CA MET A 162 16.30 -26.86 -24.07
C MET A 162 17.55 -27.72 -23.79
N THR A 163 17.71 -28.23 -22.58
CA THR A 163 18.80 -29.15 -22.24
C THR A 163 18.71 -30.42 -23.07
N ARG A 164 17.53 -31.01 -23.20
CA ARG A 164 17.30 -32.18 -24.08
C ARG A 164 17.57 -31.86 -25.55
N LEU A 165 17.08 -30.74 -26.06
CA LEU A 165 17.29 -30.30 -27.44
C LEU A 165 18.76 -29.99 -27.75
N ARG A 166 19.56 -29.62 -26.74
CA ARG A 166 21.00 -29.37 -26.86
C ARG A 166 21.85 -30.62 -26.64
N ALA A 167 21.43 -31.52 -25.75
CA ALA A 167 22.10 -32.78 -25.45
C ALA A 167 21.89 -33.84 -26.55
N SER A 168 21.05 -33.56 -27.55
CA SER A 168 20.97 -34.39 -28.74
C SER A 168 22.30 -34.32 -29.51
N ASP A 169 23.09 -35.36 -29.30
CA ASP A 169 24.40 -35.62 -29.88
C ASP A 169 24.40 -35.60 -31.42
N GLY A 170 25.38 -34.90 -31.99
CA GLY A 170 25.59 -34.73 -33.44
C GLY A 170 26.06 -35.99 -34.18
N SER A 171 26.17 -37.13 -33.49
CA SER A 171 26.64 -38.41 -34.08
C SER A 171 25.56 -39.19 -34.85
N ARG A 172 24.28 -38.79 -34.77
CA ARG A 172 23.17 -39.44 -35.47
C ARG A 172 22.72 -38.63 -36.70
N MET A 173 23.23 -39.00 -37.87
CA MET A 173 22.99 -38.36 -39.19
C MET A 173 21.51 -38.26 -39.63
N ALA A 174 20.55 -38.76 -38.86
CA ALA A 174 19.12 -38.75 -39.19
C ALA A 174 18.22 -38.24 -38.05
N TRP A 175 18.78 -37.59 -37.01
CA TRP A 175 18.01 -37.20 -35.83
C TRP A 175 17.73 -35.70 -35.78
N THR A 176 16.47 -35.32 -36.05
CA THR A 176 15.96 -33.94 -35.90
C THR A 176 14.95 -33.89 -34.74
N PRO A 177 15.34 -33.46 -33.53
CA PRO A 177 14.41 -33.40 -32.42
C PRO A 177 13.39 -32.29 -32.64
N GLU A 178 12.10 -32.62 -32.56
CA GLU A 178 11.04 -31.63 -32.66
C GLU A 178 11.10 -30.64 -31.48
N PRO A 179 10.99 -29.32 -31.75
CA PRO A 179 11.06 -28.27 -30.73
C PRO A 179 9.76 -28.17 -29.93
N LEU A 180 9.38 -29.27 -29.28
CA LEU A 180 8.16 -29.38 -28.48
C LEU A 180 8.51 -29.80 -27.04
N VAL A 181 7.85 -29.16 -26.07
CA VAL A 181 7.89 -29.57 -24.66
C VAL A 181 7.18 -30.91 -24.54
N ARG A 182 7.88 -31.92 -24.04
CA ARG A 182 7.32 -33.26 -23.80
C ARG A 182 7.00 -33.43 -22.33
N GLU A 183 6.10 -34.38 -22.04
CA GLU A 183 5.74 -34.77 -20.68
C GLU A 183 6.95 -35.10 -19.80
N LYS A 184 7.98 -35.73 -20.38
CA LYS A 184 9.24 -36.03 -19.69
C LYS A 184 9.98 -34.77 -19.20
N ASP A 185 9.96 -33.69 -19.97
CA ASP A 185 10.61 -32.43 -19.59
C ASP A 185 9.86 -31.78 -18.41
N VAL A 186 8.53 -31.93 -18.37
CA VAL A 186 7.68 -31.43 -17.29
C VAL A 186 7.87 -32.24 -16.01
N LYS A 187 7.86 -33.57 -16.10
CA LYS A 187 8.11 -34.45 -14.93
C LYS A 187 9.46 -34.18 -14.29
N THR A 188 10.53 -34.13 -15.08
CA THR A 188 11.87 -33.80 -14.56
C THR A 188 11.92 -32.41 -13.93
N ALA A 189 11.19 -31.43 -14.47
CA ALA A 189 11.12 -30.10 -13.89
C ALA A 189 10.36 -30.07 -12.55
N VAL A 190 9.28 -30.84 -12.41
CA VAL A 190 8.54 -31.02 -11.15
C VAL A 190 9.46 -31.64 -10.08
N ASP A 191 10.15 -32.72 -10.42
CA ASP A 191 11.09 -33.42 -9.53
C ASP A 191 12.21 -32.48 -9.03
N ILE A 192 12.78 -31.66 -9.94
CA ILE A 192 13.84 -30.70 -9.59
C ILE A 192 13.34 -29.58 -8.67
N LEU A 193 12.08 -29.19 -8.82
CA LEU A 193 11.47 -28.13 -8.01
C LEU A 193 10.90 -28.64 -6.69
N GLY A 194 10.94 -29.96 -6.44
CA GLY A 194 10.45 -30.60 -5.22
C GLY A 194 8.94 -30.47 -5.02
N MET A 195 8.18 -30.47 -6.13
CA MET A 195 6.72 -30.41 -6.15
C MET A 195 6.08 -31.78 -6.31
#